data_AF-A0A8J4C6P2-F1
#
_entry.id   AF-A0A8J4C6P2-F1
#
_cell.length_a   1.000
_cell.length_b   1.000
_cell.length_c   1.000
_cell.angle_alpha   90.00
_cell.angle_beta   90.00
_cell.angle_gamma   90.00
#
_symmetry.space_group_name_H-M   'P 1'
#
loop_
_entity.id
_entity.type
_entity.pdbx_description
1 polymer ?
#
loop_
_entity_poly.entity_id
_entity_poly.type
_entity_poly.pdbx_seq_one_letter_code
_entity_poly.pdbx_strand_id
1 'polypeptide(L)'
;MKASGVHFPLPHPLPPSSSGIQTVIPSPCPPKPQIDFILADVRHLSHQLPRLRADVVIMNPPFGTKLKGADMAFLRAAFSVATTSVYSLHKSSTREFIAKTAKRDLGASSAEVLAMLRYDLPPTMKFHR
;
A
#
# COMPACT_ATOMS: atom_id res chain seq x y z
N MET A 1 10.38 -12.30 1.29
CA MET A 1 9.28 -11.85 0.37
C MET A 1 9.74 -10.67 -0.45
N LYS A 2 9.27 -10.49 -1.70
CA LYS A 2 9.59 -9.29 -2.48
C LYS A 2 8.40 -8.33 -2.61
N ALA A 3 8.46 -7.26 -1.83
CA ALA A 3 7.62 -6.05 -1.83
C ALA A 3 7.91 -5.04 -2.95
N SER A 4 7.29 -3.85 -3.01
CA SER A 4 7.84 -2.70 -3.78
C SER A 4 7.29 -1.31 -3.48
N GLY A 5 8.21 -0.36 -3.28
CA GLY A 5 7.97 1.08 -3.23
C GLY A 5 9.28 1.84 -2.98
N VAL A 6 9.58 2.88 -3.77
CA VAL A 6 10.73 3.78 -3.57
C VAL A 6 10.28 5.22 -3.85
N HIS A 7 10.74 6.16 -3.00
CA HIS A 7 10.52 7.60 -3.10
C HIS A 7 11.87 8.31 -3.26
N PHE A 8 11.94 9.30 -4.16
CA PHE A 8 13.10 10.16 -4.35
C PHE A 8 12.66 11.63 -4.28
N PRO A 9 13.08 12.40 -3.27
CA PRO A 9 12.98 13.85 -3.35
C PRO A 9 14.12 14.41 -4.22
N LEU A 10 13.81 15.43 -5.02
CA LEU A 10 14.76 16.16 -5.85
C LEU A 10 15.64 17.09 -4.98
N PRO A 11 16.91 17.34 -5.35
CA PRO A 11 17.72 18.35 -4.70
C PRO A 11 17.20 19.74 -5.07
N HIS A 12 16.81 20.54 -4.07
CA HIS A 12 16.48 21.95 -4.25
C HIS A 12 17.75 22.75 -4.61
N PRO A 13 17.68 23.74 -5.51
CA PRO A 13 18.79 24.63 -5.78
C PRO A 13 19.03 25.58 -4.59
N LEU A 14 20.29 25.76 -4.20
CA LEU A 14 20.70 26.75 -3.20
C LEU A 14 20.51 28.18 -3.77
N PRO A 15 19.88 29.11 -3.03
CA PRO A 15 19.78 30.50 -3.47
C PRO A 15 21.11 31.25 -3.27
N PRO A 16 21.36 32.33 -4.03
CA PRO A 16 22.60 33.07 -3.97
C PRO A 16 22.70 33.91 -2.69
N SER A 17 23.93 34.00 -2.17
CA SER A 17 24.32 34.84 -1.04
C SER A 17 23.94 36.30 -1.30
N SER A 18 22.97 36.82 -0.55
CA SER A 18 22.75 38.25 -0.41
C SER A 18 22.38 38.55 1.04
N SER A 19 23.21 39.37 1.66
CA SER A 19 23.12 39.87 3.02
C SER A 19 21.85 40.71 3.20
N GLY A 20 20.82 40.09 3.77
CA GLY A 20 19.63 40.77 4.27
C GLY A 20 18.95 39.86 5.27
N ILE A 21 18.68 40.35 6.48
CA ILE A 21 17.92 39.59 7.48
C ILE A 21 16.50 39.44 6.96
N GLN A 22 16.25 38.34 6.24
CA GLN A 22 14.93 37.95 5.81
C GLN A 22 14.28 37.25 6.99
N THR A 23 13.29 37.89 7.62
CA THR A 23 12.45 37.25 8.63
C THR A 23 11.75 36.09 7.95
N VAL A 24 12.24 34.87 8.18
CA VAL A 24 11.62 33.65 7.67
C VAL A 24 10.28 33.52 8.38
N ILE A 25 9.21 33.98 7.73
CA ILE A 25 7.85 33.66 8.14
C ILE A 25 7.74 32.13 7.98
N PRO A 26 7.55 31.35 9.06
CA PRO A 26 7.39 29.91 8.92
C PRO A 26 6.20 29.66 8.00
N SER A 27 6.44 28.95 6.90
CA SER A 27 5.36 28.50 6.03
C SER A 27 4.33 27.76 6.88
N PRO A 28 3.02 27.98 6.65
CA PRO A 28 1.99 27.32 7.44
C PRO A 28 2.20 25.81 7.38
N CYS A 29 2.28 25.18 8.56
CA CYS A 29 2.41 23.73 8.67
C CYS A 29 1.26 23.09 7.88
N PRO A 30 1.53 22.18 6.93
CA PRO A 30 0.47 21.52 6.20
C PRO A 30 -0.51 20.87 7.20
N PRO A 31 -1.83 20.91 6.92
CA PRO A 31 -2.81 20.33 7.82
C PRO A 31 -2.46 18.87 8.09
N LYS A 32 -2.51 18.49 9.38
CA LYS A 32 -2.25 17.11 9.78
C LYS A 32 -3.25 16.20 9.08
N PRO A 33 -2.81 15.03 8.58
CA PRO A 33 -3.72 14.08 7.95
C PRO A 33 -4.78 13.64 8.97
N GLN A 34 -6.05 13.64 8.55
CA GLN A 34 -7.11 12.99 9.32
C GLN A 34 -6.97 11.48 9.16
N ILE A 35 -7.00 10.76 10.28
CA ILE A 35 -6.81 9.31 10.33
C ILE A 35 -7.94 8.71 11.16
N ASP A 36 -8.70 7.82 10.54
CA ASP A 36 -9.74 7.04 11.21
C ASP A 36 -9.37 5.56 11.23
N PHE A 37 -9.75 4.88 12.31
CA PHE A 37 -9.55 3.43 12.46
C PHE A 37 -10.91 2.75 12.50
N ILE A 38 -11.04 1.67 11.74
CA ILE A 38 -12.25 0.85 11.70
C ILE A 38 -11.86 -0.59 12.02
N LEU A 39 -12.48 -1.17 13.05
CA LEU A 39 -12.37 -2.59 13.35
C LEU A 39 -13.34 -3.36 12.44
N ALA A 40 -12.81 -4.12 11.49
CA ALA A 40 -13.62 -4.90 10.54
C ALA A 40 -12.91 -6.20 10.14
N ASP A 41 -13.69 -7.19 9.70
CA ASP A 41 -13.17 -8.37 9.04
C ASP A 41 -13.19 -8.14 7.53
N VAL A 42 -12.01 -8.15 6.91
CA VAL A 42 -11.85 -7.90 5.48
C VAL A 42 -12.69 -8.84 4.61
N ARG A 43 -12.97 -10.06 5.10
CA ARG A 43 -13.78 -11.07 4.38
C ARG A 43 -15.24 -10.67 4.25
N HIS A 44 -15.70 -9.79 5.13
CA HIS A 44 -17.07 -9.32 5.20
C HIS A 44 -17.18 -7.80 4.98
N LEU A 45 -16.09 -7.15 4.55
CA LEU A 45 -15.96 -5.68 4.48
C LEU A 45 -17.07 -5.05 3.65
N SER A 46 -17.42 -5.65 2.51
CA SER A 46 -18.46 -5.16 1.60
C SER A 46 -19.84 -5.14 2.24
N HIS A 47 -20.12 -6.09 3.16
CA HIS A 47 -21.37 -6.16 3.90
C HIS A 47 -21.35 -5.29 5.15
N GLN A 48 -20.22 -5.29 5.88
CA GLN A 48 -20.05 -4.51 7.10
C GLN A 48 -20.02 -3.00 6.81
N LEU A 49 -19.42 -2.59 5.70
CA LEU A 49 -19.17 -1.20 5.32
C LEU A 49 -19.51 -0.97 3.84
N PRO A 50 -20.78 -1.08 3.42
CA PRO A 50 -21.18 -1.04 2.01
C PRO A 50 -20.85 0.30 1.31
N ARG A 51 -20.75 1.37 2.10
CA ARG A 51 -20.44 2.74 1.63
C ARG A 51 -18.96 3.09 1.70
N LEU A 52 -18.10 2.22 2.23
CA LEU A 52 -16.67 2.49 2.28
C LEU A 52 -16.11 2.51 0.86
N ARG A 53 -15.59 3.66 0.45
CA ARG A 53 -14.93 3.87 -0.83
C ARG A 53 -13.65 4.66 -0.58
N ALA A 54 -12.64 4.38 -1.39
CA ALA A 54 -11.37 5.10 -1.38
C ALA A 54 -10.85 5.24 -2.80
N ASP A 55 -10.18 6.34 -3.11
CA ASP A 55 -9.52 6.50 -4.40
C ASP A 55 -8.43 5.46 -4.58
N VAL A 56 -7.65 5.27 -3.52
CA VAL A 56 -6.50 4.38 -3.49
C VAL A 56 -6.57 3.47 -2.28
N VAL A 57 -6.35 2.17 -2.49
CA VAL A 57 -6.14 1.20 -1.42
C VAL A 57 -4.68 0.77 -1.43
N ILE A 58 -4.01 0.89 -0.28
CA ILE A 58 -2.63 0.41 -0.06
C ILE A 58 -2.67 -0.66 1.03
N MET A 59 -2.03 -1.81 0.79
CA MET A 59 -2.05 -2.91 1.75
C MET A 59 -0.79 -3.78 1.76
N ASN A 60 -0.49 -4.30 2.94
CA ASN A 60 0.47 -5.38 3.15
C ASN A 60 -0.28 -6.60 3.74
N PRO A 61 -1.00 -7.36 2.90
CA PRO A 61 -1.87 -8.41 3.40
C PRO A 61 -1.08 -9.57 4.02
N PRO A 62 -1.71 -10.36 4.90
CA PRO A 62 -1.11 -11.59 5.40
C PRO A 62 -0.82 -12.55 4.23
N PHE A 63 0.44 -12.93 4.07
CA PHE A 63 0.93 -13.65 2.89
C PHE A 63 0.57 -15.14 2.78
N GLY A 64 -0.51 -15.55 3.42
CA GLY A 64 -1.06 -16.89 3.31
C GLY A 64 -0.21 -18.04 3.86
N THR A 65 0.84 -17.76 4.65
CA THR A 65 1.73 -18.80 5.20
C THR A 65 1.04 -19.67 6.25
N LYS A 66 0.14 -19.09 7.06
CA LYS A 66 -0.64 -19.81 8.09
C LYS A 66 -2.05 -20.16 7.61
N LEU A 67 -2.71 -19.22 6.93
CA LEU A 67 -4.04 -19.40 6.37
C LEU A 67 -3.99 -19.18 4.86
N LYS A 68 -4.13 -20.26 4.07
CA LYS A 68 -4.08 -20.19 2.61
C LYS A 68 -5.17 -19.22 2.08
N GLY A 69 -4.79 -18.37 1.14
CA GLY A 69 -5.72 -17.46 0.46
C GLY A 69 -6.16 -16.23 1.28
N ALA A 70 -5.54 -15.96 2.44
CA ALA A 70 -5.83 -14.75 3.20
C ALA A 70 -5.51 -13.47 2.40
N ASP A 71 -4.40 -13.47 1.66
CA ASP A 71 -4.02 -12.40 0.73
C ASP A 71 -5.07 -12.16 -0.36
N MET A 72 -5.72 -13.21 -0.84
CA MET A 72 -6.79 -13.11 -1.83
C MET A 72 -8.08 -12.53 -1.27
N ALA A 73 -8.38 -12.76 0.01
CA ALA A 73 -9.51 -12.11 0.66
C ALA A 73 -9.30 -10.59 0.75
N PHE A 74 -8.09 -10.16 1.10
CA PHE A 74 -7.70 -8.75 1.08
C PHE A 74 -7.78 -8.15 -0.33
N LEU A 75 -7.27 -8.88 -1.34
CA LEU A 75 -7.31 -8.41 -2.73
C LEU A 75 -8.75 -8.17 -3.21
N ARG A 76 -9.66 -9.13 -2.97
CA ARG A 76 -11.08 -8.96 -3.32
C ARG A 76 -11.72 -7.77 -2.62
N ALA A 77 -11.47 -7.60 -1.33
CA ALA A 77 -12.01 -6.48 -0.58
C ALA A 77 -11.48 -5.13 -1.10
N ALA A 78 -10.18 -5.04 -1.41
CA ALA A 78 -9.58 -3.84 -1.98
C ALA A 78 -10.25 -3.43 -3.29
N PHE A 79 -10.51 -4.38 -4.20
CA PHE A 79 -11.23 -4.11 -5.45
C PHE A 79 -12.70 -3.69 -5.24
N SER A 80 -13.33 -4.07 -4.12
CA SER A 80 -14.69 -3.61 -3.78
C SER A 80 -14.74 -2.18 -3.22
N VAL A 81 -13.60 -1.66 -2.74
CA VAL A 81 -13.48 -0.36 -2.08
C VAL A 81 -12.81 0.68 -2.98
N ALA A 82 -11.78 0.29 -3.72
CA ALA A 82 -10.99 1.17 -4.56
C ALA A 82 -11.78 1.63 -5.79
N THR A 83 -11.75 2.93 -6.07
CA THR A 83 -12.32 3.51 -7.30
C THR A 83 -11.27 3.67 -8.40
N THR A 84 -9.99 3.86 -8.03
CA THR A 84 -8.92 4.16 -8.99
C THR A 84 -7.84 3.10 -8.99
N SER A 85 -7.21 2.81 -7.85
CA SER A 85 -6.02 1.95 -7.83
C SER A 85 -5.82 1.18 -6.53
N VAL A 86 -5.24 -0.02 -6.68
CA VAL A 86 -4.88 -0.92 -5.57
C VAL A 86 -3.39 -1.19 -5.61
N TYR A 87 -2.69 -0.87 -4.52
CA TYR A 87 -1.27 -1.18 -4.31
C TYR A 87 -1.15 -2.24 -3.22
N SER A 88 -0.55 -3.38 -3.55
CA SER A 88 -0.47 -4.51 -2.63
C SER A 88 0.86 -5.21 -2.67
N LEU A 89 1.30 -5.66 -1.50
CA LEU A 89 2.52 -6.43 -1.33
C LEU A 89 2.21 -7.93 -1.33
N HIS A 90 2.80 -8.70 -2.26
CA HIS A 90 2.59 -10.14 -2.37
C HIS A 90 3.91 -10.91 -2.47
N LYS A 91 3.87 -12.23 -2.21
CA LYS A 91 5.02 -13.12 -2.47
C LYS A 91 5.34 -13.14 -3.96
N SER A 92 6.62 -13.12 -4.33
CA SER A 92 7.01 -13.24 -5.73
C SER A 92 6.57 -14.56 -6.36
N SER A 93 6.55 -15.63 -5.58
CA SER A 93 6.13 -16.97 -6.03
C SER A 93 4.64 -17.06 -6.37
N THR A 94 3.83 -16.07 -5.97
CA THR A 94 2.39 -16.03 -6.26
C THR A 94 2.04 -14.97 -7.29
N ARG A 95 3.02 -14.28 -7.87
CA ARG A 95 2.82 -13.12 -8.75
C ARG A 95 1.88 -13.42 -9.91
N GLU A 96 2.14 -14.50 -10.64
CA GLU A 96 1.38 -14.85 -11.84
C GLU A 96 -0.09 -15.13 -11.49
N PHE A 97 -0.32 -15.77 -10.34
CA PHE A 97 -1.66 -16.04 -9.82
C PHE A 97 -2.40 -14.73 -9.47
N ILE A 98 -1.75 -13.83 -8.72
CA ILE A 98 -2.33 -12.53 -8.35
C ILE A 98 -2.68 -11.71 -9.59
N ALA A 99 -1.74 -11.59 -10.54
CA ALA A 99 -1.94 -10.82 -11.76
C ALA A 99 -3.07 -11.38 -12.63
N LYS A 100 -3.16 -12.71 -12.74
CA LYS A 100 -4.23 -13.38 -13.46
C LYS A 100 -5.59 -13.12 -12.81
N THR A 101 -5.70 -13.28 -11.50
CA THR A 101 -6.95 -13.04 -10.78
C THR A 101 -7.39 -11.58 -10.84
N ALA A 102 -6.46 -10.63 -10.66
CA ALA A 102 -6.78 -9.21 -10.77
C ALA A 102 -7.41 -8.86 -12.13
N LYS A 103 -6.81 -9.35 -13.23
CA LYS A 103 -7.28 -9.05 -14.59
C LYS A 103 -8.53 -9.83 -14.98
N ARG A 104 -8.58 -11.13 -14.70
CA ARG A 104 -9.67 -12.01 -15.17
C ARG A 104 -10.89 -11.99 -14.27
N ASP A 105 -10.69 -11.96 -12.96
CA ASP A 105 -11.77 -12.19 -12.00
C ASP A 105 -12.23 -10.90 -11.31
N LEU A 106 -11.35 -9.88 -11.22
CA LEU A 106 -11.61 -8.63 -10.50
C LEU A 106 -11.71 -7.39 -11.41
N GLY A 107 -11.55 -7.54 -12.72
CA GLY A 107 -11.75 -6.47 -13.70
C GLY A 107 -10.65 -5.41 -13.74
N ALA A 108 -9.43 -5.71 -13.27
CA ALA A 108 -8.30 -4.80 -13.38
C ALA A 108 -7.91 -4.58 -14.85
N SER A 109 -7.77 -3.33 -15.27
CA SER A 109 -7.27 -2.98 -16.61
C SER A 109 -5.81 -3.41 -16.80
N SER A 110 -4.99 -3.27 -15.76
CA SER A 110 -3.61 -3.74 -15.73
C SER A 110 -3.25 -4.35 -14.38
N ALA A 111 -2.14 -5.09 -14.34
CA ALA A 111 -1.56 -5.62 -13.12
C ALA A 111 -0.05 -5.65 -13.32
N GLU A 112 0.64 -4.74 -12.64
CA GLU A 112 2.05 -4.44 -12.88
C GLU A 112 2.87 -4.60 -11.60
N VAL A 113 4.10 -5.05 -11.77
CA VAL A 113 5.06 -5.18 -10.68
C VAL A 113 5.87 -3.89 -10.64
N LEU A 114 5.56 -3.01 -9.69
CA LEU A 114 6.21 -1.71 -9.58
C LEU A 114 7.67 -1.81 -9.13
N ALA A 115 8.01 -2.81 -8.30
CA ALA A 115 9.40 -3.16 -7.99
C ALA A 115 9.49 -4.57 -7.38
N MET A 116 10.69 -4.94 -6.95
CA MET A 116 10.92 -6.16 -6.17
C MET A 116 11.85 -5.85 -4.99
N LEU A 117 11.37 -6.05 -3.77
CA LEU A 117 12.12 -5.79 -2.55
C LEU A 117 12.67 -7.08 -1.96
N ARG A 118 13.52 -6.99 -0.95
CA ARG A 118 13.85 -8.11 -0.07
C ARG A 118 13.70 -7.59 1.34
N TYR A 119 12.79 -8.20 2.09
CA TYR A 119 12.59 -7.89 3.50
C TYR A 119 12.99 -9.09 4.32
N ASP A 120 13.99 -8.88 5.17
CA ASP A 120 14.39 -9.84 6.18
C ASP A 120 13.56 -9.54 7.44
N LEU A 121 12.75 -10.52 7.84
CA LEU A 121 12.02 -10.45 9.09
C LEU A 121 12.91 -11.07 10.16
N PRO A 122 13.41 -10.29 11.14
CA PRO A 122 14.17 -10.86 12.24
C PRO A 122 13.31 -11.92 12.93
N PRO A 123 13.90 -13.08 13.29
CA PRO A 123 13.17 -14.20 13.86
C PRO A 123 12.53 -13.80 15.19
N THR A 124 11.26 -13.42 15.13
CA THR A 124 10.45 -13.02 16.30
C THR A 124 9.46 -14.11 16.69
N MET A 125 9.36 -15.17 15.89
CA MET A 125 8.54 -16.35 16.14
C MET A 125 9.35 -17.62 16.02
N LYS A 126 9.01 -18.64 16.83
CA LYS A 126 9.67 -19.96 16.91
C LYS A 126 9.83 -20.72 15.58
N PHE A 127 9.12 -20.30 14.54
CA PHE A 127 9.07 -20.95 13.22
C PHE A 127 9.96 -20.26 12.16
N HIS A 128 10.71 -19.22 12.53
CA HIS A 128 11.73 -18.64 11.66
C HIS A 128 12.98 -19.53 11.73
N ARG A 129 13.45 -19.99 10.57
CA ARG A 129 14.83 -20.49 10.42
C ARG A 129 15.75 -19.31 10.16
#